data_AF-A0A7S0RST2-F1
#
_entry.id   AF-A0A7S0RST2-F1
#
_cell.length_a   1.000
_cell.length_b   1.000
_cell.length_c   1.000
_cell.angle_alpha   90.00
_cell.angle_beta   90.00
_cell.angle_gamma   90.00
#
_symmetry.space_group_name_H-M   'P 1'
#
loop_
_entity.id
_entity.type
_entity.pdbx_description
1 polymer ?
#
loop_
_entity_poly.entity_id
_entity_poly.type
_entity_poly.pdbx_seq_one_letter_code
_entity_poly.pdbx_strand_id
1 'polypeptide(L)'
;VVTEAIWTKVQGRLPPLTQVIALGTHRLRGMEQSQVLMELAPSCLSDREFPAVPSAACLVPGYRQAPSVEEPLTIMFAKVPGCPPAPEGVDQEELEAAYDAAVADWCDLVRRLLDRFRGYECKEPERGKFTLAFADFRAAVAFAVTAQAELLKLDYPPLVLATKECAEEEVDGARLFRGLRASIGLAHGWASFQKPLSSTGRADYFGNLPNKAARLMSV
;
A
#
# COMPACT_ATOMS: atom_id res chain seq x y z
N VAL A 1 -8.73 4.38 22.13
CA VAL A 1 -7.53 4.06 21.33
C VAL A 1 -6.95 2.76 21.84
N VAL A 2 -6.58 1.85 20.94
CA VAL A 2 -6.01 0.53 21.24
C VAL A 2 -4.77 0.31 20.37
N THR A 3 -3.85 -0.54 20.83
CA THR A 3 -2.71 -1.01 20.02
C THR A 3 -3.14 -2.15 19.09
N GLU A 4 -2.33 -2.44 18.08
CA GLU A 4 -2.53 -3.60 17.20
C GLU A 4 -2.62 -4.93 17.96
N ALA A 5 -1.77 -5.15 18.96
CA ALA A 5 -1.82 -6.36 19.78
C ALA A 5 -3.17 -6.54 20.51
N ILE A 6 -3.84 -5.44 20.88
CA ILE A 6 -5.18 -5.48 21.46
C ILE A 6 -6.21 -5.67 20.35
N TRP A 7 -6.10 -4.93 19.25
CA TRP A 7 -6.97 -5.03 18.08
C TRP A 7 -7.13 -6.46 17.57
N THR A 8 -6.03 -7.18 17.37
CA THR A 8 -6.05 -8.58 16.89
C THR A 8 -6.92 -9.47 17.77
N LYS A 9 -6.99 -9.19 19.08
CA LYS A 9 -7.79 -9.95 20.05
C LYS A 9 -9.26 -9.56 20.06
N VAL A 10 -9.59 -8.31 19.73
CA VAL A 10 -10.94 -7.75 19.91
C VAL A 10 -11.72 -7.57 18.60
N GLN A 11 -11.07 -7.47 17.45
CA GLN A 11 -11.69 -7.12 16.17
C GLN A 11 -12.89 -8.02 15.80
N GLY A 12 -12.81 -9.32 16.09
CA GLY A 12 -13.89 -10.28 15.83
C GLY A 12 -15.03 -10.28 16.88
N ARG A 13 -14.94 -9.43 17.91
CA ARG A 13 -15.88 -9.35 19.03
C ARG A 13 -16.44 -7.94 19.24
N LEU A 14 -16.19 -7.03 18.32
CA LEU A 14 -16.67 -5.67 18.44
C LEU A 14 -18.20 -5.63 18.32
N PRO A 15 -18.87 -4.76 19.09
CA PRO A 15 -20.29 -4.53 18.92
C PRO A 15 -20.62 -4.16 17.46
N PRO A 16 -21.82 -4.53 16.96
CA PRO A 16 -22.31 -4.03 15.69
C PRO A 16 -22.20 -2.50 15.63
N LEU A 17 -21.94 -1.97 14.44
CA LEU A 17 -21.85 -0.52 14.20
C LEU A 17 -20.71 0.18 14.97
N THR A 18 -19.59 -0.52 15.22
CA THR A 18 -18.35 0.09 15.70
C THR A 18 -17.58 0.68 14.51
N GLN A 19 -17.20 1.96 14.61
CA GLN A 19 -16.26 2.60 13.70
C GLN A 19 -14.83 2.35 14.17
N VAL A 20 -13.97 2.07 13.20
CA VAL A 20 -12.54 1.86 13.40
C VAL A 20 -11.80 2.91 12.59
N ILE A 21 -10.91 3.66 13.23
CA ILE A 21 -10.07 4.67 12.58
C ILE A 21 -8.61 4.31 12.83
N ALA A 22 -7.85 4.09 11.75
CA ALA A 22 -6.40 3.94 11.85
C ALA A 22 -5.80 5.28 12.27
N LEU A 23 -5.03 5.31 13.36
CA LEU A 23 -4.32 6.52 13.79
C LEU A 23 -2.90 6.59 13.21
N GLY A 24 -2.40 5.46 12.70
CA GLY A 24 -1.06 5.34 12.13
C GLY A 24 -0.12 4.58 13.06
N THR A 25 1.17 4.60 12.71
CA THR A 25 2.24 3.99 13.50
C THR A 25 2.97 5.08 14.26
N HIS A 26 3.02 4.97 15.59
CA HIS A 26 3.55 6.01 16.47
C HIS A 26 4.71 5.51 17.32
N ARG A 27 5.71 6.36 17.54
CA ARG A 27 6.68 6.19 18.62
C ARG A 27 6.12 6.85 19.88
N LEU A 28 5.67 6.04 20.83
CA LEU A 28 5.12 6.51 22.10
C LEU A 28 6.24 6.74 23.14
N ARG A 29 6.09 7.74 23.99
CA ARG A 29 7.06 8.00 25.08
C ARG A 29 7.02 6.83 26.06
N GLY A 30 8.19 6.31 26.43
CA GLY A 30 8.33 5.20 27.36
C GLY A 30 8.11 3.80 26.75
N MET A 31 7.93 3.70 25.43
CA MET A 31 7.89 2.42 24.71
C MET A 31 9.11 2.30 23.79
N GLU A 32 9.76 1.13 23.81
CA GLU A 32 10.92 0.88 22.96
C GLU A 32 10.52 0.74 21.49
N GLN A 33 9.42 0.04 21.22
CA GLN A 33 8.92 -0.23 19.89
C GLN A 33 7.79 0.71 19.50
N SER A 34 7.74 1.08 18.22
CA SER A 34 6.60 1.81 17.66
C SER A 34 5.32 0.99 17.72
N GLN A 35 4.20 1.65 17.91
CA GLN A 35 2.88 1.03 18.04
C GLN A 35 1.98 1.46 16.89
N VAL A 36 1.34 0.50 16.23
CA VAL A 36 0.18 0.75 15.38
C VAL A 36 -1.02 1.01 16.28
N LEU A 37 -1.70 2.14 16.09
CA LEU A 37 -2.80 2.57 16.94
C LEU A 37 -4.11 2.66 16.15
N MET A 38 -5.19 2.25 16.80
CA MET A 38 -6.54 2.35 16.28
C MET A 38 -7.46 3.04 17.28
N GLU A 39 -8.35 3.88 16.78
CA GLU A 39 -9.45 4.42 17.54
C GLU A 39 -10.70 3.60 17.27
N LEU A 40 -11.38 3.22 18.35
CA LEU A 40 -12.64 2.47 18.31
C LEU A 40 -13.70 3.35 18.94
N ALA A 41 -14.77 3.60 18.21
CA ALA A 41 -15.91 4.38 18.68
C ALA A 41 -17.22 3.78 18.16
N PRO A 42 -18.32 3.85 18.92
CA PRO A 42 -19.65 3.61 18.36
C PRO A 42 -19.89 4.55 17.17
N SER A 43 -20.51 4.05 16.10
CA SER A 43 -20.81 4.85 14.90
C SER A 43 -21.66 6.08 15.18
N CYS A 44 -22.49 6.09 16.23
CA CYS A 44 -23.23 7.29 16.64
C CYS A 44 -22.33 8.45 17.12
N LEU A 45 -21.03 8.18 17.33
CA LEU A 45 -20.01 9.17 17.68
C LEU A 45 -18.98 9.36 16.55
N SER A 46 -19.29 8.97 15.30
CA SER A 46 -18.34 9.04 14.18
C SER A 46 -17.86 10.45 13.86
N ASP A 47 -18.68 11.45 14.19
CA ASP A 47 -18.39 12.85 13.90
C ASP A 47 -17.59 13.51 15.04
N ARG A 48 -17.26 12.76 16.09
CA ARG A 48 -16.41 13.28 17.17
C ARG A 48 -14.96 13.33 16.73
N GLU A 49 -14.40 14.52 16.81
CA GLU A 49 -12.97 14.71 16.70
C GLU A 49 -12.28 14.55 18.06
N PHE A 50 -11.22 13.76 18.08
CA PHE A 50 -10.35 13.60 19.23
C PHE A 50 -9.02 14.32 18.97
N PRO A 51 -8.36 14.85 20.02
CA PRO A 51 -7.02 15.39 19.89
C PRO A 51 -6.05 14.38 19.27
N ALA A 52 -5.02 14.88 18.57
CA ALA A 52 -3.96 14.05 18.03
C ALA A 52 -3.29 13.20 19.12
N VAL A 53 -2.87 11.99 18.76
CA VAL A 53 -2.18 11.08 19.68
C VAL A 53 -0.91 11.76 20.22
N PRO A 54 -0.76 11.91 21.56
CA PRO A 54 0.45 12.46 22.15
C PRO A 54 1.60 11.45 21.98
N SER A 55 2.36 11.61 20.90
CA SER A 55 3.45 10.71 20.49
C SER A 55 4.73 11.51 20.25
N ALA A 56 5.89 10.84 20.34
CA ALA A 56 7.16 11.45 20.01
C ALA A 56 7.30 11.67 18.49
N ALA A 57 6.76 10.75 17.70
CA ALA A 57 6.68 10.85 16.25
C ALA A 57 5.53 9.99 15.70
N CYS A 58 4.94 10.43 14.59
CA CYS A 58 4.12 9.60 13.72
C CYS A 58 4.99 9.13 12.55
N LEU A 59 5.18 7.81 12.43
CA LEU A 59 6.07 7.17 11.45
C LEU A 59 5.32 6.74 10.18
N VAL A 60 4.07 6.30 10.32
CA VAL A 60 3.22 5.91 9.20
C VAL A 60 1.87 6.62 9.36
N PRO A 61 1.36 7.32 8.33
CA PRO A 61 0.12 8.08 8.42
C PRO A 61 -1.10 7.17 8.66
N GLY A 62 -2.00 7.61 9.53
CA GLY A 62 -3.33 7.04 9.73
C GLY A 62 -4.38 7.70 8.83
N TYR A 63 -5.66 7.36 9.07
CA TYR A 63 -6.82 7.91 8.37
C TYR A 63 -6.84 9.44 8.33
N ARG A 64 -6.52 10.08 9.46
CA ARG A 64 -6.58 11.54 9.60
C ARG A 64 -5.49 12.29 8.82
N GLN A 65 -4.46 11.58 8.34
CA GLN A 65 -3.40 12.13 7.50
C GLN A 65 -3.56 11.76 6.03
N ALA A 66 -4.63 11.07 5.65
CA ALA A 66 -4.93 10.75 4.26
C ALA A 66 -5.27 12.04 3.46
N PRO A 67 -4.96 12.10 2.16
CA PRO A 67 -5.35 13.23 1.31
C PRO A 67 -6.85 13.58 1.42
N SER A 68 -7.16 14.85 1.65
CA SER A 68 -8.55 15.31 1.79
C SER A 68 -9.31 15.21 0.47
N VAL A 69 -10.60 14.89 0.53
CA VAL A 69 -11.52 14.93 -0.63
C VAL A 69 -11.98 16.35 -1.00
N GLU A 70 -11.69 17.33 -0.16
CA GLU A 70 -11.98 18.75 -0.41
C GLU A 70 -11.02 19.36 -1.45
N GLU A 71 -9.86 18.74 -1.63
CA GLU A 71 -8.85 19.11 -2.62
C GLU A 71 -8.70 18.03 -3.70
N PRO A 72 -8.24 18.38 -4.91
CA PRO A 72 -7.93 17.38 -5.92
C PRO A 72 -6.76 16.51 -5.45
N LEU A 73 -6.91 15.19 -5.60
CA LEU A 73 -5.93 14.20 -5.18
C LEU A 73 -5.68 13.20 -6.31
N THR A 74 -4.63 12.40 -6.17
CA THR A 74 -4.28 11.34 -7.11
C THR A 74 -4.51 9.99 -6.48
N ILE A 75 -5.34 9.15 -7.11
CA ILE A 75 -5.47 7.74 -6.76
C ILE A 75 -4.57 6.94 -7.68
N MET A 76 -3.84 5.99 -7.11
CA MET A 76 -2.95 5.09 -7.83
C MET A 76 -3.23 3.64 -7.43
N PHE A 77 -3.30 2.77 -8.44
CA PHE A 77 -3.26 1.33 -8.26
C PHE A 77 -1.91 0.83 -8.76
N ALA A 78 -1.25 0.00 -7.95
CA ALA A 78 0.01 -0.64 -8.31
C ALA A 78 -0.10 -2.13 -7.99
N LYS A 79 0.25 -3.02 -8.92
CA LYS A 79 0.26 -4.47 -8.68
C LYS A 79 1.43 -5.13 -9.35
N VAL A 80 1.92 -6.20 -8.74
CA VAL A 80 2.73 -7.22 -9.43
C VAL A 80 1.83 -8.40 -9.82
N PRO A 81 2.16 -9.14 -10.90
CA PRO A 81 1.44 -10.35 -11.26
C PRO A 81 1.58 -11.43 -10.18
N GLY A 82 0.80 -12.51 -10.29
CA GLY A 82 1.00 -13.70 -9.47
C GLY A 82 2.22 -14.50 -9.97
N CYS A 83 2.68 -15.43 -9.14
CA CYS A 83 3.76 -16.34 -9.51
C CYS A 83 3.42 -17.06 -10.83
N PRO A 84 4.30 -17.05 -11.84
CA PRO A 84 4.08 -17.79 -13.07
C PRO A 84 4.23 -19.30 -12.83
N PRO A 85 3.81 -20.15 -13.80
CA PRO A 85 4.10 -21.58 -13.76
C PRO A 85 5.61 -21.85 -13.77
N ALA A 86 6.04 -22.84 -13.00
CA ALA A 86 7.42 -23.27 -12.95
C ALA A 86 7.90 -23.78 -14.32
N PRO A 87 9.14 -23.41 -14.73
CA PRO A 87 9.81 -24.03 -15.86
C PRO A 87 9.97 -25.55 -15.67
N GLU A 88 10.22 -26.26 -16.77
CA GLU A 88 10.50 -27.70 -16.71
C GLU A 88 11.71 -27.99 -15.81
N GLY A 89 11.55 -28.93 -14.88
CA GLY A 89 12.59 -29.32 -13.92
C GLY A 89 12.71 -28.42 -12.69
N VAL A 90 11.87 -27.40 -12.55
CA VAL A 90 11.77 -26.57 -11.34
C VAL A 90 10.55 -26.99 -10.52
N ASP A 91 10.71 -27.07 -9.21
CA ASP A 91 9.59 -27.29 -8.29
C ASP A 91 8.75 -26.02 -8.12
N GLN A 92 7.42 -26.17 -8.21
CA GLN A 92 6.48 -25.04 -8.14
C GLN A 92 6.46 -24.38 -6.76
N GLU A 93 6.55 -25.16 -5.68
CA GLU A 93 6.52 -24.64 -4.32
C GLU A 93 7.81 -23.85 -4.02
N GLU A 94 8.96 -24.34 -4.50
CA GLU A 94 10.23 -23.61 -4.42
C GLU A 94 10.19 -22.27 -5.18
N LEU A 95 9.62 -22.26 -6.39
CA LEU A 95 9.43 -21.03 -7.17
C LEU A 95 8.48 -20.05 -6.46
N GLU A 96 7.37 -20.53 -5.91
CA GLU A 96 6.41 -19.70 -5.18
C GLU A 96 7.04 -19.06 -3.95
N ALA A 97 7.84 -19.81 -3.18
CA ALA A 97 8.56 -19.26 -2.03
C ALA A 97 9.58 -18.17 -2.45
N ALA A 98 10.31 -18.38 -3.55
CA ALA A 98 11.24 -17.38 -4.08
C ALA A 98 10.50 -16.15 -4.63
N TYR A 99 9.35 -16.36 -5.30
CA TYR A 99 8.51 -15.29 -5.80
C TYR A 99 7.92 -14.46 -4.66
N ASP A 100 7.48 -15.10 -3.58
CA ASP A 100 6.96 -14.45 -2.38
C ASP A 100 8.00 -13.59 -1.67
N ALA A 101 9.28 -13.97 -1.71
CA ALA A 101 10.38 -13.13 -1.23
C ALA A 101 10.52 -11.87 -2.10
N ALA A 102 10.51 -12.02 -3.42
CA ALA A 102 10.56 -10.88 -4.34
C ALA A 102 9.36 -9.93 -4.19
N VAL A 103 8.15 -10.47 -3.96
CA VAL A 103 6.95 -9.68 -3.67
C VAL A 103 7.10 -8.93 -2.33
N ALA A 104 7.77 -9.52 -1.33
CA ALA A 104 8.11 -8.84 -0.08
C ALA A 104 8.96 -7.59 -0.34
N ASP A 105 10.03 -7.73 -1.13
CA ASP A 105 10.93 -6.63 -1.47
C ASP A 105 10.21 -5.52 -2.24
N TRP A 106 9.27 -5.89 -3.12
CA TRP A 106 8.38 -4.93 -3.78
C TRP A 106 7.51 -4.16 -2.78
N CYS A 107 6.87 -4.85 -1.83
CA CYS A 107 6.06 -4.21 -0.81
C CYS A 107 6.89 -3.24 0.05
N ASP A 108 8.11 -3.62 0.42
CA ASP A 108 9.01 -2.78 1.19
C ASP A 108 9.52 -1.58 0.39
N LEU A 109 9.81 -1.77 -0.90
CA LEU A 109 10.11 -0.69 -1.82
C LEU A 109 8.95 0.31 -1.89
N VAL A 110 7.72 -0.15 -2.13
CA VAL A 110 6.52 0.70 -2.19
C VAL A 110 6.38 1.52 -0.92
N ARG A 111 6.43 0.90 0.26
CA ARG A 111 6.25 1.58 1.55
C ARG A 111 7.35 2.61 1.84
N ARG A 112 8.60 2.29 1.51
CA ARG A 112 9.72 3.23 1.61
C ARG A 112 9.57 4.42 0.66
N LEU A 113 9.07 4.19 -0.56
CA LEU A 113 8.80 5.28 -1.51
C LEU A 113 7.59 6.12 -1.10
N LEU A 114 6.59 5.54 -0.43
CA LEU A 114 5.46 6.31 0.12
C LEU A 114 5.94 7.32 1.16
N ASP A 115 6.85 6.93 2.05
CA ASP A 115 7.48 7.86 3.01
C ASP A 115 8.20 9.01 2.28
N ARG A 116 9.04 8.67 1.30
CA ARG A 116 9.79 9.64 0.49
C ARG A 116 8.90 10.64 -0.26
N PHE A 117 7.82 10.15 -0.88
CA PHE A 117 6.94 10.94 -1.74
C PHE A 117 5.67 11.41 -1.04
N ARG A 118 5.59 11.26 0.29
CA ARG A 118 4.42 11.62 1.12
C ARG A 118 3.11 11.02 0.59
N GLY A 119 3.19 9.78 0.12
CA GLY A 119 2.04 9.01 -0.31
C GLY A 119 1.34 8.35 0.86
N TYR A 120 0.08 8.00 0.65
CA TYR A 120 -0.77 7.29 1.60
C TYR A 120 -1.14 5.92 1.03
N GLU A 121 -0.87 4.85 1.78
CA GLU A 121 -1.39 3.53 1.44
C GLU A 121 -2.85 3.44 1.93
N CYS A 122 -3.80 3.20 1.04
CA CYS A 122 -5.19 2.99 1.42
C CYS A 122 -5.39 1.55 1.89
N LYS A 123 -4.95 0.60 1.05
CA LYS A 123 -5.09 -0.83 1.28
C LYS A 123 -4.15 -1.65 0.40
N GLU A 124 -3.86 -2.85 0.88
CA GLU A 124 -3.25 -3.95 0.15
C GLU A 124 -4.24 -5.13 0.13
N PRO A 125 -5.21 -5.19 -0.81
CA PRO A 125 -6.23 -6.26 -0.84
C PRO A 125 -5.63 -7.67 -0.98
N GLU A 126 -4.54 -7.78 -1.74
CA GLU A 126 -3.71 -8.97 -1.85
C GLU A 126 -2.25 -8.52 -1.80
N ARG A 127 -1.37 -9.38 -1.32
CA ARG A 127 0.06 -9.05 -1.18
C ARG A 127 0.64 -8.58 -2.52
N GLY A 128 1.31 -7.43 -2.51
CA GLY A 128 1.88 -6.80 -3.69
C GLY A 128 0.90 -6.01 -4.56
N LYS A 129 -0.40 -5.97 -4.22
CA LYS A 129 -1.43 -5.15 -4.89
C LYS A 129 -1.83 -4.00 -3.99
N PHE A 130 -1.51 -2.77 -4.37
CA PHE A 130 -1.74 -1.56 -3.58
C PHE A 130 -2.81 -0.65 -4.20
N THR A 131 -3.62 -0.06 -3.33
CA THR A 131 -4.34 1.19 -3.59
C THR A 131 -3.68 2.29 -2.79
N LEU A 132 -3.23 3.34 -3.47
CA LEU A 132 -2.46 4.45 -2.91
C LEU A 132 -3.16 5.77 -3.22
N ALA A 133 -2.95 6.77 -2.37
CA ALA A 133 -3.43 8.13 -2.56
C ALA A 133 -2.30 9.16 -2.33
N PHE A 134 -2.30 10.22 -3.13
CA PHE A 134 -1.33 11.31 -3.01
C PHE A 134 -2.08 12.65 -3.08
N ALA A 135 -1.74 13.57 -2.19
CA ALA A 135 -2.24 14.95 -2.26
C ALA A 135 -1.61 15.72 -3.44
N ASP A 136 -0.35 15.43 -3.76
CA ASP A 136 0.38 16.08 -4.86
C ASP A 136 0.49 15.14 -6.09
N PHE A 137 0.00 15.61 -7.24
CA PHE A 137 0.09 14.90 -8.51
C PHE A 137 1.54 14.68 -8.98
N ARG A 138 2.42 15.66 -8.82
CA ARG A 138 3.84 15.54 -9.20
C ARG A 138 4.53 14.50 -8.33
N ALA A 139 4.21 14.45 -7.05
CA ALA A 139 4.72 13.42 -6.15
C ALA A 139 4.24 12.02 -6.56
N ALA A 140 2.99 11.87 -6.96
CA ALA A 140 2.46 10.60 -7.47
C ALA A 140 3.18 10.13 -8.74
N VAL A 141 3.40 11.04 -9.70
CA VAL A 141 4.14 10.70 -10.93
C VAL A 141 5.60 10.35 -10.63
N ALA A 142 6.26 11.13 -9.77
CA ALA A 142 7.63 10.86 -9.35
C ALA A 142 7.75 9.51 -8.61
N PHE A 143 6.77 9.18 -7.76
CA PHE A 143 6.65 7.87 -7.13
C PHE A 143 6.57 6.76 -8.18
N ALA A 144 5.65 6.87 -9.15
CA ALA A 144 5.43 5.82 -10.15
C ALA A 144 6.69 5.54 -10.98
N VAL A 145 7.36 6.59 -11.46
CA VAL A 145 8.60 6.46 -12.24
C VAL A 145 9.73 5.90 -11.39
N THR A 146 9.88 6.38 -10.15
CA THR A 146 10.91 5.88 -9.23
C THR A 146 10.67 4.42 -8.85
N ALA A 147 9.41 4.02 -8.62
CA ALA A 147 9.05 2.65 -8.30
C ALA A 147 9.46 1.70 -9.43
N GLN A 148 9.16 2.05 -10.69
CA GLN A 148 9.59 1.25 -11.85
C GLN A 148 11.13 1.17 -11.96
N ALA A 149 11.83 2.30 -11.78
CA ALA A 149 13.29 2.33 -11.90
C ALA A 149 14.00 1.55 -10.78
N GLU A 150 13.49 1.59 -9.55
CA GLU A 150 14.03 0.85 -8.41
C GLU A 150 13.65 -0.63 -8.44
N LEU A 151 12.48 -0.97 -9.01
CA LEU A 151 12.04 -2.36 -9.18
C LEU A 151 13.04 -3.18 -10.00
N LEU A 152 13.66 -2.58 -11.03
CA LEU A 152 14.70 -3.22 -11.85
C LEU A 152 15.99 -3.55 -11.06
N LYS A 153 16.20 -2.90 -9.92
CA LYS A 153 17.42 -2.98 -9.11
C LYS A 153 17.30 -3.92 -7.91
N LEU A 154 16.09 -4.43 -7.61
CA LEU A 154 15.90 -5.37 -6.50
C LEU A 154 16.73 -6.63 -6.70
N ASP A 155 17.13 -7.27 -5.61
CA ASP A 155 17.97 -8.48 -5.66
C ASP A 155 17.09 -9.73 -5.84
N TYR A 156 16.62 -9.94 -7.07
CA TYR A 156 15.71 -11.05 -7.36
C TYR A 156 16.39 -12.41 -7.20
N PRO A 157 15.72 -13.40 -6.57
CA PRO A 157 16.19 -14.77 -6.55
C PRO A 157 16.43 -15.29 -7.98
N PRO A 158 17.53 -16.02 -8.24
CA PRO A 158 17.82 -16.57 -9.57
C PRO A 158 16.68 -17.41 -10.14
N LEU A 159 15.94 -18.12 -9.28
CA LEU A 159 14.79 -18.93 -9.65
C LEU A 159 13.66 -18.10 -10.27
N VAL A 160 13.43 -16.89 -9.74
CA VAL A 160 12.46 -15.94 -10.30
C VAL A 160 12.94 -15.46 -11.66
N LEU A 161 14.20 -15.06 -11.78
CA LEU A 161 14.78 -14.58 -13.06
C LEU A 161 14.84 -15.65 -14.15
N ALA A 162 14.82 -16.94 -13.79
CA ALA A 162 14.76 -18.04 -14.75
C ALA A 162 13.39 -18.19 -15.43
N THR A 163 12.34 -17.57 -14.90
CA THR A 163 11.00 -17.56 -15.51
C THR A 163 10.96 -16.58 -16.69
N LYS A 164 10.24 -16.94 -17.76
CA LYS A 164 10.12 -16.07 -18.94
C LYS A 164 9.53 -14.71 -18.60
N GLU A 165 8.57 -14.69 -17.67
CA GLU A 165 7.84 -13.51 -17.23
C GLU A 165 8.71 -12.55 -16.41
N CYS A 166 9.79 -13.02 -15.80
CA CYS A 166 10.67 -12.21 -14.95
C CYS A 166 12.12 -12.13 -15.45
N ALA A 167 12.40 -12.73 -16.62
CA ALA A 167 13.71 -12.73 -17.24
C ALA A 167 14.23 -11.31 -17.51
N GLU A 168 15.55 -11.18 -17.54
CA GLU A 168 16.21 -9.95 -17.93
C GLU A 168 16.06 -9.71 -19.44
N GLU A 169 15.65 -8.50 -19.81
CA GLU A 169 15.61 -8.06 -21.21
C GLU A 169 16.36 -6.73 -21.33
N GLU A 170 17.24 -6.64 -22.32
CA GLU A 170 18.02 -5.45 -22.62
C GLU A 170 17.76 -4.99 -24.05
N VAL A 171 17.68 -3.67 -24.25
CA VAL A 171 17.57 -3.03 -25.56
C VAL A 171 18.56 -1.87 -25.60
N ASP A 172 19.36 -1.81 -26.66
CA ASP A 172 20.37 -0.75 -26.87
C ASP A 172 21.33 -0.55 -25.68
N GLY A 173 21.69 -1.64 -24.99
CA GLY A 173 22.58 -1.63 -23.83
C GLY A 173 21.95 -1.11 -22.53
N ALA A 174 20.63 -0.86 -22.52
CA ALA A 174 19.87 -0.52 -21.34
C ALA A 174 18.96 -1.67 -20.92
N ARG A 175 19.00 -2.01 -19.63
CA ARG A 175 18.10 -3.01 -19.03
C ARG A 175 16.67 -2.47 -18.99
N LEU A 176 15.77 -3.11 -19.75
CA LEU A 176 14.36 -2.74 -19.84
C LEU A 176 13.49 -3.53 -18.87
N PHE A 177 13.74 -4.83 -18.73
CA PHE A 177 13.01 -5.71 -17.81
C PHE A 177 13.98 -6.53 -16.97
N ARG A 178 13.59 -6.77 -15.70
CA ARG A 178 14.25 -7.67 -14.76
C ARG A 178 13.36 -7.90 -13.55
N GLY A 179 13.05 -9.16 -13.27
CA GLY A 179 12.23 -9.56 -12.14
C GLY A 179 10.74 -9.23 -12.31
N LEU A 180 10.08 -8.87 -11.21
CA LEU A 180 8.66 -8.57 -11.20
C LEU A 180 8.31 -7.42 -12.15
N ARG A 181 7.22 -7.56 -12.91
CA ARG A 181 6.73 -6.51 -13.83
C ARG A 181 5.49 -5.84 -13.24
N ALA A 182 5.69 -4.75 -12.50
CA ALA A 182 4.59 -4.05 -11.86
C ALA A 182 3.75 -3.22 -12.85
N SER A 183 2.42 -3.35 -12.81
CA SER A 183 1.49 -2.43 -13.48
C SER A 183 1.13 -1.29 -12.54
N ILE A 184 1.27 -0.04 -12.99
CA ILE A 184 0.90 1.16 -12.22
C ILE A 184 -0.06 2.01 -13.06
N GLY A 185 -1.25 2.28 -12.53
CA GLY A 185 -2.22 3.19 -13.15
C GLY A 185 -2.69 4.23 -12.14
N LEU A 186 -2.74 5.50 -12.57
CA LEU A 186 -3.10 6.62 -11.72
C LEU A 186 -4.10 7.55 -12.39
N ALA A 187 -4.93 8.22 -11.60
CA ALA A 187 -5.81 9.29 -12.04
C ALA A 187 -5.84 10.41 -11.02
N HIS A 188 -5.88 11.66 -11.50
CA HIS A 188 -5.93 12.87 -10.69
C HIS A 188 -7.28 13.59 -10.84
N GLY A 189 -7.81 14.12 -9.74
CA GLY A 189 -9.05 14.89 -9.69
C GLY A 189 -9.72 14.83 -8.34
N TRP A 190 -11.04 15.05 -8.31
CA TRP A 190 -11.83 15.02 -7.07
C TRP A 190 -12.40 13.62 -6.81
N ALA A 191 -12.15 13.10 -5.60
CA ALA A 191 -12.84 11.92 -5.10
C ALA A 191 -14.24 12.32 -4.60
N SER A 192 -15.22 11.40 -4.70
CA SER A 192 -16.59 11.73 -4.30
C SER A 192 -16.77 11.75 -2.79
N PHE A 193 -16.19 10.77 -2.10
CA PHE A 193 -16.13 10.71 -0.64
C PHE A 193 -15.04 9.74 -0.21
N GLN A 194 -14.61 9.88 1.05
CA GLN A 194 -13.70 8.96 1.73
C GLN A 194 -14.39 8.30 2.93
N LYS A 195 -14.06 7.04 3.20
CA LYS A 195 -14.54 6.33 4.39
C LYS A 195 -13.44 5.44 4.96
N PRO A 196 -13.44 5.18 6.27
CA PRO A 196 -12.53 4.21 6.85
C PRO A 196 -12.93 2.79 6.42
N LEU A 197 -11.94 1.98 6.07
CA LEU A 197 -12.12 0.55 5.83
C LEU A 197 -12.52 -0.14 7.13
N SER A 198 -13.50 -1.04 7.08
CA SER A 198 -13.95 -1.80 8.25
C SER A 198 -12.86 -2.72 8.82
N SER A 199 -11.96 -3.22 7.97
CA SER A 199 -10.89 -4.14 8.36
C SER A 199 -9.68 -3.46 8.99
N THR A 200 -9.30 -2.26 8.52
CA THR A 200 -8.04 -1.61 8.92
C THR A 200 -8.22 -0.22 9.51
N GLY A 201 -9.39 0.41 9.31
CA GLY A 201 -9.65 1.81 9.65
C GLY A 201 -8.91 2.82 8.77
N ARG A 202 -8.16 2.40 7.74
CA ARG A 202 -7.48 3.29 6.79
C ARG A 202 -8.47 3.93 5.83
N ALA A 203 -8.12 5.09 5.28
CA ALA A 203 -8.99 5.79 4.35
C ALA A 203 -9.05 5.04 3.02
N ASP A 204 -10.27 4.88 2.49
CA ASP A 204 -10.52 4.44 1.13
C ASP A 204 -11.38 5.47 0.41
N TYR A 205 -11.21 5.55 -0.91
CA TYR A 205 -11.81 6.58 -1.75
C TYR A 205 -12.80 5.94 -2.72
N PHE A 206 -13.92 6.64 -2.95
CA PHE A 206 -15.01 6.13 -3.76
C PHE A 206 -15.41 7.12 -4.85
N GLY A 207 -16.02 6.58 -5.90
CA GLY A 207 -16.54 7.34 -7.04
C GLY A 207 -15.72 7.16 -8.32
N ASN A 208 -15.85 8.13 -9.23
CA ASN A 208 -15.31 8.00 -10.59
C ASN A 208 -13.79 8.03 -10.65
N LEU A 209 -13.13 8.75 -9.75
CA LEU A 209 -11.67 8.89 -9.72
C LEU A 209 -10.94 7.55 -9.51
N PRO A 210 -11.20 6.79 -8.42
CA PRO A 210 -10.57 5.47 -8.24
C PRO A 210 -10.96 4.50 -9.35
N ASN A 211 -12.20 4.54 -9.86
CA ASN A 211 -12.62 3.69 -10.99
C ASN A 211 -11.80 3.96 -12.26
N LYS A 212 -11.48 5.23 -12.54
CA LYS A 212 -10.63 5.62 -13.66
C LYS A 212 -9.19 5.13 -13.47
N ALA A 213 -8.62 5.32 -12.28
CA ALA A 213 -7.26 4.84 -11.98
C ALA A 213 -7.15 3.32 -12.12
N ALA A 214 -8.14 2.57 -11.61
CA ALA A 214 -8.18 1.12 -11.72
C ALA A 214 -8.23 0.63 -13.18
N ARG A 215 -9.05 1.29 -14.03
CA ARG A 215 -9.12 0.99 -15.47
C ARG A 215 -7.81 1.25 -16.19
N LEU A 216 -7.09 2.33 -15.84
CA LEU A 216 -5.80 2.64 -16.45
C LEU A 216 -4.71 1.63 -16.07
N MET A 217 -4.79 1.05 -14.87
CA MET A 217 -3.86 0.01 -14.43
C MET A 217 -4.13 -1.35 -15.10
N SER A 218 -5.39 -1.63 -15.48
CA SER A 218 -5.78 -2.90 -16.11
C SER A 218 -5.46 -3.01 -17.60
N VAL A 219 -4.94 -1.94 -18.22
CA VAL A 219 -4.51 -1.91 -19.63
C VAL A 219 -3.13 -2.52 -19.79
#